data_AF-A0A2U2PCV4-F1
#
_entry.id   AF-A0A2U2PCV4-F1
#
_cell.length_a   1.000
_cell.length_b   1.000
_cell.length_c   1.000
_cell.angle_alpha   90.00
_cell.angle_beta   90.00
_cell.angle_gamma   90.00
#
_symmetry.space_group_name_H-M   'P 1'
#
loop_
_entity.id
_entity.type
_entity.pdbx_description
1 polymer ?
#
loop_
_entity_poly.entity_id
_entity_poly.type
_entity_poly.pdbx_seq_one_letter_code
_entity_poly.pdbx_strand_id
1 'polypeptide(L)' 'MKKAAELLAQGVYRIYEISNLTGFSSPNHFNRVFYKQFGITPSNFAKMHMEKKDGG' A
#
# COMPACT_ATOMS: atom_id res chain seq x y z
N MET A 1 -1.98 -8.86 5.16
CA MET A 1 -2.24 -8.21 3.85
C MET A 1 -3.49 -7.35 3.81
N LYS A 2 -4.64 -7.79 4.34
CA LYS A 2 -5.85 -6.94 4.46
C LYS A 2 -5.57 -5.57 5.11
N LYS A 3 -4.94 -5.57 6.30
CA LYS A 3 -4.50 -4.35 7.00
C LYS A 3 -3.61 -3.42 6.16
N ALA A 4 -2.72 -3.98 5.34
CA ALA A 4 -1.85 -3.18 4.47
C ALA A 4 -2.65 -2.45 3.39
N ALA A 5 -3.62 -3.13 2.78
CA ALA A 5 -4.52 -2.55 1.79
C ALA A 5 -5.41 -1.47 2.41
N GLU A 6 -5.92 -1.69 3.64
CA GLU A 6 -6.69 -0.67 4.36
C GLU A 6 -5.86 0.59 4.63
N LEU A 7 -4.62 0.44 5.09
CA LEU A 7 -3.71 1.58 5.32
C LEU A 7 -3.35 2.32 4.03
N LEU A 8 -3.15 1.59 2.92
CA LEU A 8 -2.90 2.18 1.60
C LEU A 8 -4.13 2.93 1.09
N ALA A 9 -5.33 2.38 1.28
CA ALA A 9 -6.59 3.02 0.89
C ALA A 9 -6.88 4.29 1.69
N GLN A 10 -6.48 4.33 2.97
CA GLN A 10 -6.60 5.52 3.80
C GLN A 10 -5.70 6.67 3.32
N GLY A 11 -4.58 6.36 2.66
CA GLY A 11 -3.61 7.35 2.20
C GLY A 11 -2.92 8.11 3.34
N VAL A 12 -3.01 7.62 4.57
CA VAL A 12 -2.43 8.27 5.77
C VAL A 12 -0.95 7.93 5.93
N TYR A 13 -0.57 6.70 5.56
CA TYR A 13 0.78 6.17 5.75
C TYR A 13 1.46 5.96 4.41
N ARG A 14 2.78 6.18 4.37
CA ARG A 14 3.55 5.86 3.17
C ARG A 14 3.79 4.36 3.06
N ILE A 15 4.08 3.89 1.86
CA ILE A 15 4.32 2.46 1.55
C ILE A 15 5.41 1.86 2.45
N TYR A 16 6.47 2.62 2.75
CA TYR A 16 7.55 2.16 3.63
C TYR A 16 7.09 2.00 5.09
N GLU A 17 6.24 2.90 5.59
CA GLU A 17 5.64 2.80 6.93
C GLU A 17 4.69 1.60 6.99
N ILE A 18 3.85 1.42 5.97
CA ILE A 18 2.92 0.29 5.91
C ILE A 18 3.67 -1.04 5.87
N SER A 19 4.79 -1.10 5.15
CA SER A 19 5.68 -2.27 5.15
C SER A 19 6.16 -2.57 6.56
N ASN A 20 6.65 -1.56 7.28
CA ASN A 20 7.13 -1.71 8.66
C ASN A 20 6.00 -2.09 9.64
N LEU A 21 4.84 -1.44 9.53
CA LEU A 21 3.64 -1.68 10.36
C LEU A 21 3.03 -3.08 10.18
N THR A 22 3.25 -3.68 9.02
CA THR A 22 2.69 -5.00 8.67
C THR A 22 3.70 -6.14 8.87
N GLY A 23 4.89 -5.83 9.39
CA GLY A 23 5.92 -6.82 9.74
C GLY A 23 6.88 -7.15 8.61
N PHE A 24 6.96 -6.34 7.56
CA PHE A 24 7.93 -6.52 6.48
C PHE A 24 9.20 -5.71 6.73
N SER A 25 10.33 -6.41 6.78
CA SER A 25 11.66 -5.78 6.92
C SER A 25 12.12 -5.08 5.64
N SER A 26 11.48 -5.32 4.49
CA SER A 26 11.86 -4.70 3.23
C SER A 26 10.66 -4.41 2.32
N PRO A 27 10.58 -3.18 1.76
CA PRO A 27 9.50 -2.79 0.86
C PRO A 27 9.47 -3.63 -0.44
N ASN A 28 10.61 -4.15 -0.91
CA ASN A 28 10.64 -5.08 -2.04
C ASN A 28 9.89 -6.39 -1.76
N HIS A 29 10.05 -6.95 -0.55
CA HIS A 29 9.35 -8.17 -0.16
C HIS A 29 7.84 -7.89 -0.04
N PHE A 30 7.49 -6.77 0.59
CA PHE A 30 6.12 -6.30 0.67
C PHE A 30 5.47 -6.16 -0.71
N ASN A 31 6.12 -5.46 -1.65
CA ASN A 31 5.61 -5.27 -3.01
C ASN A 31 5.28 -6.59 -3.70
N ARG A 32 6.18 -7.58 -3.62
CA ARG A 32 6.00 -8.89 -4.27
C ARG A 32 4.86 -9.68 -3.65
N VAL A 33 4.74 -9.66 -2.32
CA VAL A 33 3.65 -10.34 -1.60
C VAL A 33 2.31 -9.64 -1.84
N PHE A 34 2.30 -8.31 -1.87
CA PHE A 34 1.11 -7.51 -2.16
C PHE A 34 0.60 -7.75 -3.57
N TYR A 35 1.48 -7.68 -4.56
CA TYR A 35 1.13 -7.98 -5.95
C TYR A 35 0.60 -9.41 -6.11
N LYS A 36 1.22 -10.41 -5.46
CA LYS A 36 0.74 -11.80 -5.52
C LYS A 36 -0.66 -11.98 -4.92
N GLN A 37 -1.05 -11.13 -3.97
CA GLN A 37 -2.34 -11.22 -3.26
C GLN A 37 -3.45 -10.41 -3.92
N PHE A 38 -3.14 -9.21 -4.41
CA PHE A 38 -4.12 -8.26 -4.96
C PHE A 38 -4.05 -8.08 -6.48
N GLY A 39 -3.02 -8.62 -7.13
CA GLY A 39 -2.79 -8.48 -8.57
C GLY A 39 -2.28 -7.10 -9.01
N ILE A 40 -2.11 -6.14 -8.09
CA ILE A 40 -1.60 -4.80 -8.36
C ILE A 40 -0.55 -4.38 -7.34
N THR A 41 0.33 -3.45 -7.71
CA THR A 41 1.37 -2.95 -6.81
C THR A 41 0.75 -2.06 -5.72
N PRO A 42 1.33 -2.01 -4.51
CA PRO A 42 0.80 -1.17 -3.44
C PRO A 42 0.86 0.32 -3.79
N SER A 43 1.83 0.75 -4.61
CA SER A 43 1.89 2.12 -5.15
C SER A 43 0.69 2.45 -6.04
N ASN A 44 0.31 1.55 -6.95
CA ASN A 44 -0.89 1.73 -7.77
C ASN A 44 -2.16 1.68 -6.90
N PHE A 45 -2.22 0.76 -5.94
CA PHE A 45 -3.35 0.64 -5.03
C PHE A 45 -3.54 1.95 -4.23
N ALA A 46 -2.46 2.48 -3.65
CA ALA A 46 -2.49 3.77 -2.97
C ALA A 46 -2.93 4.90 -3.90
N LYS A 47 -2.39 4.96 -5.12
CA LYS A 47 -2.76 6.00 -6.10
C LYS A 47 -4.24 5.96 -6.47
N MET A 48 -4.76 4.77 -6.81
CA MET A 48 -6.18 4.56 -7.15
C MET A 48 -7.13 5.01 -6.02
N HIS A 49 -6.70 4.88 -4.76
CA HIS A 49 -7.48 5.29 -3.61
C HIS A 49 -7.20 6.73 -3.13
N MET A 50 -6.05 7.31 -3.49
CA MET A 50 -5.67 8.71 -3.18
C MET A 50 -6.27 9.73 -4.16
N GLU A 51 -6.59 9.34 -5.40
CA GLU A 51 -7.13 10.23 -6.46
C GLU A 51 -8.51 10.86 -6.15
N LYS A 52 -9.08 10.65 -4.96
CA LYS A 52 -10.29 11.36 -4.50
C LYS A 52 -10.03 12.55 -3.57
N LYS A 53 -8.77 12.89 -3.23
CA LYS A 53 -8.49 13.93 -2.22
C LYS A 53 -7.70 15.15 -2.70
N ASP A 54 -7.19 15.15 -3.93
CA ASP A 54 -6.50 16.31 -4.50
C ASP A 54 -7.14 16.66 -5.85
N GLY A 55 -8.36 17.20 -5.77
CA GLY A 55 -8.89 18.05 -6.83
C GLY A 55 -8.29 19.44 -6.65
N GLY A 56 -7.18 19.69 -7.34
CA GLY A 56 -6.71 21.04 -7.64
C GLY A 56 -7.53 21.66 -8.76
#